data_AF-A0A1V4IRY0-F1
#
_entry.id   AF-A0A1V4IRY0-F1
#
_cell.length_a   1.000
_cell.length_b   1.000
_cell.length_c   1.000
_cell.angle_alpha   90.00
_cell.angle_beta   90.00
_cell.angle_gamma   90.00
#
_symmetry.space_group_name_H-M   'P 1'
#
loop_
_entity.id
_entity.type
_entity.pdbx_description
1 polymer ?
#
loop_
_entity_poly.entity_id
_entity_poly.type
_entity_poly.pdbx_seq_one_letter_code
_entity_poly.pdbx_strand_id
1 'polypeptide(L)'
;MNKEFDKEIEDIRTAFEILEDGFNNLESKIMQEYIPEISKKGQIDEIGNTTDFLKRIEDNRNSVLKVQKNYIELLSMNNYIEEEAYEEENDKDILDVADRTAWSKENGNIRITTTRPDNSSSYPNIIPVAIFTEIVKTISDQFTRYNKEFIKTSTISSLMNDKIIKETNYKKSPNILVYSVIKVLIKEGILENKQDFKRMYVLNKKPEYIDDWLKRIC
;
A
#
# COMPACT_ATOMS: atom_id res chain seq x y z
N MET A 1 25.90 5.82 4.90
CA MET A 1 24.68 6.17 4.14
C MET A 1 24.41 7.65 4.33
N ASN A 2 24.51 8.46 3.28
CA ASN A 2 24.21 9.88 3.37
C ASN A 2 22.68 10.03 3.36
N LYS A 3 22.06 10.17 4.54
CA LYS A 3 20.60 10.27 4.75
C LYS A 3 19.91 11.43 4.01
N GLU A 4 20.70 12.22 3.30
CA GLU A 4 20.33 13.43 2.59
C GLU A 4 19.47 13.14 1.34
N PHE A 5 19.53 11.92 0.78
CA PHE A 5 18.81 11.55 -0.45
C PHE A 5 17.89 10.34 -0.34
N ASP A 6 17.82 9.70 0.84
CA ASP A 6 17.04 8.46 1.03
C ASP A 6 15.56 8.67 0.68
N LYS A 7 15.01 9.85 0.98
CA LYS A 7 13.63 10.19 0.67
C LYS A 7 13.42 10.33 -0.84
N GLU A 8 14.27 11.08 -1.52
CA GLU A 8 14.18 11.30 -2.97
C GLU A 8 14.35 9.99 -3.74
N ILE A 9 15.20 9.09 -3.24
CA ILE A 9 15.38 7.74 -3.79
C ILE A 9 14.10 6.91 -3.64
N GLU A 10 13.50 6.93 -2.45
CA GLU A 10 12.25 6.23 -2.19
C GLU A 10 11.06 6.83 -2.97
N ASP A 11 11.03 8.16 -3.13
CA ASP A 11 10.03 8.86 -3.94
C ASP A 11 10.10 8.41 -5.41
N ILE A 12 11.31 8.25 -5.97
CA ILE A 12 11.49 7.74 -7.33
C ILE A 12 11.07 6.26 -7.45
N ARG A 13 11.48 5.41 -6.49
CA ARG A 13 11.05 3.99 -6.46
C ARG A 13 9.52 3.87 -6.44
N THR A 14 8.91 4.65 -5.58
CA THR A 14 7.45 4.74 -5.42
C THR A 14 6.78 5.22 -6.71
N ALA A 15 7.36 6.19 -7.41
CA ALA A 15 6.83 6.66 -8.68
C ALA A 15 6.80 5.54 -9.75
N PHE A 16 7.80 4.64 -9.77
CA PHE A 16 7.77 3.46 -10.65
C PHE A 16 6.66 2.49 -10.25
N GLU A 17 6.48 2.20 -8.96
CA GLU A 17 5.39 1.33 -8.49
C GLU A 17 4.01 1.90 -8.87
N ILE A 18 3.80 3.21 -8.67
CA ILE A 18 2.54 3.90 -9.02
C ILE A 18 2.30 3.84 -10.54
N LEU A 19 3.34 4.03 -11.35
CA LEU A 19 3.21 3.99 -12.80
C LEU A 19 2.87 2.59 -13.30
N GLU A 20 3.49 1.55 -12.71
CA GLU A 20 3.16 0.15 -13.00
C GLU A 20 1.70 -0.17 -12.62
N ASP A 21 1.26 0.25 -11.43
CA ASP A 21 -0.13 0.13 -11.02
C ASP A 21 -1.07 0.83 -12.02
N GLY A 22 -0.69 2.02 -12.48
CA GLY A 22 -1.42 2.78 -13.49
C GLY A 22 -1.61 2.01 -14.80
N PHE A 23 -0.57 1.34 -15.29
CA PHE A 23 -0.66 0.50 -16.49
C PHE A 23 -1.61 -0.68 -16.30
N ASN A 24 -1.43 -1.45 -15.21
CA ASN A 24 -2.28 -2.60 -14.89
C ASN A 24 -3.77 -2.19 -14.80
N ASN A 25 -4.04 -1.05 -14.18
CA ASN A 25 -5.39 -0.53 -14.02
C ASN A 25 -6.04 -0.12 -15.33
N LEU A 26 -5.27 0.54 -16.21
CA LEU A 26 -5.76 0.94 -17.53
C LEU A 26 -6.06 -0.29 -18.38
N GLU A 27 -5.15 -1.27 -18.41
CA GLU A 27 -5.33 -2.53 -19.14
C GLU A 27 -6.56 -3.29 -18.65
N SER A 28 -6.69 -3.46 -17.33
CA SER A 28 -7.83 -4.14 -16.71
C SER A 28 -9.16 -3.48 -17.09
N LYS A 29 -9.26 -2.14 -16.98
CA LYS A 29 -10.47 -1.41 -17.37
C LYS A 29 -10.81 -1.57 -18.84
N ILE A 30 -9.81 -1.51 -19.73
CA ILE A 30 -10.06 -1.68 -21.16
C ILE A 30 -10.57 -3.10 -21.44
N MET A 31 -9.93 -4.12 -20.87
CA MET A 31 -10.26 -5.52 -21.12
C MET A 31 -11.60 -5.95 -20.51
N GLN A 32 -11.90 -5.49 -19.29
CA GLN A 32 -13.06 -5.95 -18.52
C GLN A 32 -14.30 -5.08 -18.71
N GLU A 33 -14.15 -3.79 -19.02
CA GLU A 33 -15.27 -2.85 -19.15
C GLU A 33 -15.45 -2.40 -20.60
N TYR A 34 -14.42 -1.77 -21.19
CA TYR A 34 -14.56 -1.08 -22.47
C TYR A 34 -14.77 -2.02 -23.66
N ILE A 35 -13.89 -3.01 -23.84
CA ILE A 35 -13.99 -3.99 -24.94
C ILE A 35 -15.35 -4.72 -24.92
N PRO A 36 -15.84 -5.24 -23.77
CA PRO A 36 -17.17 -5.81 -23.70
C PRO A 36 -18.30 -4.83 -24.07
N GLU A 37 -18.18 -3.56 -23.72
CA GLU A 37 -19.18 -2.54 -24.05
C GLU A 37 -19.26 -2.28 -25.56
N ILE A 38 -18.13 -2.03 -26.22
CA ILE A 38 -18.08 -1.76 -27.66
C ILE A 38 -18.36 -3.03 -28.49
N SER A 39 -18.05 -4.21 -27.95
CA SER A 39 -18.39 -5.51 -28.56
C SER A 39 -19.89 -5.75 -28.61
N LYS A 40 -20.63 -5.44 -27.53
CA LYS A 40 -22.11 -5.49 -27.53
C LYS A 40 -22.74 -4.56 -28.58
N LYS A 41 -22.06 -3.46 -28.92
CA LYS A 41 -22.49 -2.49 -29.93
C LYS A 41 -22.07 -2.87 -31.36
N GLY A 42 -21.32 -3.97 -31.54
CA GLY A 42 -20.84 -4.43 -32.86
C GLY A 42 -19.76 -3.54 -33.47
N GLN A 43 -19.05 -2.74 -32.66
CA GLN A 43 -18.05 -1.77 -33.13
C GLN A 43 -16.68 -2.43 -33.35
N ILE A 44 -16.58 -3.29 -34.37
CA ILE A 44 -15.38 -4.13 -34.61
C ILE A 44 -14.10 -3.30 -34.87
N ASP A 45 -14.18 -2.22 -35.63
CA ASP A 45 -13.02 -1.36 -35.91
C ASP A 45 -12.46 -0.71 -34.63
N GLU A 46 -13.35 -0.37 -33.71
CA GLU A 46 -12.99 0.25 -32.43
C GLU A 46 -12.30 -0.76 -31.50
N ILE A 47 -12.70 -2.03 -31.54
CA ILE A 47 -12.00 -3.12 -30.85
C ILE A 47 -10.57 -3.28 -31.39
N GLY A 48 -10.40 -3.22 -32.72
CA GLY A 48 -9.09 -3.28 -33.37
C GLY A 48 -8.17 -2.15 -32.90
N ASN A 49 -8.66 -0.90 -32.97
CA ASN A 49 -7.93 0.28 -32.51
C ASN A 49 -7.56 0.21 -31.02
N THR A 50 -8.48 -0.28 -30.18
CA THR A 50 -8.26 -0.45 -28.74
C THR A 50 -7.18 -1.50 -28.46
N THR A 51 -7.17 -2.60 -29.21
CA THR A 51 -6.16 -3.65 -29.09
C THR A 51 -4.77 -3.14 -29.46
N ASP A 52 -4.67 -2.33 -30.52
CA ASP A 52 -3.40 -1.70 -30.91
C ASP A 52 -2.93 -0.64 -29.91
N PHE A 53 -3.86 0.09 -29.28
CA PHE A 53 -3.55 0.96 -28.17
C PHE A 53 -2.97 0.19 -26.97
N LEU A 54 -3.55 -0.96 -26.61
CA LEU A 54 -3.03 -1.83 -25.54
C LEU A 54 -1.60 -2.31 -25.84
N LYS A 55 -1.29 -2.67 -27.09
CA LYS A 55 0.09 -3.03 -27.47
C LYS A 55 1.07 -1.87 -27.22
N ARG A 56 0.68 -0.63 -27.58
CA ARG A 56 1.52 0.54 -27.30
C ARG A 56 1.69 0.80 -25.82
N ILE A 57 0.68 0.53 -25.00
CA ILE A 57 0.79 0.61 -23.54
C ILE A 57 1.80 -0.41 -23.03
N GLU A 58 1.76 -1.63 -23.54
CA GLU A 58 2.71 -2.69 -23.19
C GLU A 58 4.16 -2.33 -23.60
N ASP A 59 4.37 -1.76 -24.79
CA ASP A 59 5.68 -1.26 -25.21
C ASP A 59 6.22 -0.16 -24.27
N ASN A 60 5.35 0.75 -23.83
CA ASN A 60 5.71 1.79 -22.86
C ASN A 60 6.00 1.20 -21.48
N ARG A 61 5.22 0.22 -21.02
CA ARG A 61 5.47 -0.49 -19.76
C ARG A 61 6.85 -1.13 -19.75
N ASN A 62 7.21 -1.83 -20.84
CA ASN A 62 8.52 -2.44 -20.99
C ASN A 62 9.66 -1.40 -20.97
N SER A 63 9.43 -0.24 -21.57
CA SER A 63 10.38 0.88 -21.54
C SER A 63 10.58 1.43 -20.13
N VAL A 64 9.48 1.57 -19.36
CA VAL A 64 9.51 2.02 -17.97
C VAL A 64 10.25 1.00 -17.08
N LEU A 65 9.96 -0.30 -17.23
CA LEU A 65 10.65 -1.37 -16.49
C LEU A 65 12.16 -1.35 -16.77
N LYS A 66 12.58 -1.04 -18.00
CA LYS A 66 13.99 -0.88 -18.33
C LYS A 66 14.62 0.31 -17.60
N VAL A 67 13.93 1.46 -17.55
CA VAL A 67 14.41 2.63 -16.79
C VAL A 67 14.49 2.32 -15.30
N GLN A 68 13.49 1.63 -14.75
CA GLN A 68 13.49 1.20 -13.34
C GLN A 68 14.67 0.29 -13.02
N LYS A 69 14.95 -0.72 -13.87
CA LYS A 69 16.12 -1.60 -13.72
C LYS A 69 17.43 -0.82 -13.73
N ASN A 70 17.60 0.06 -14.73
CA ASN A 70 18.78 0.93 -14.80
C ASN A 70 18.93 1.81 -13.55
N TYR A 71 17.83 2.34 -13.03
CA TYR A 71 17.82 3.15 -11.82
C TYR A 71 18.25 2.35 -10.57
N ILE A 72 17.74 1.13 -10.42
CA ILE A 72 18.14 0.21 -9.35
C ILE A 72 19.62 -0.13 -9.46
N GLU A 73 20.11 -0.46 -10.66
CA GLU A 73 21.54 -0.74 -10.91
C GLU A 73 22.43 0.45 -10.53
N LEU A 74 22.04 1.67 -10.89
CA LEU A 74 22.75 2.90 -10.53
C LEU A 74 22.85 3.07 -9.00
N LEU A 75 21.75 2.81 -8.30
CA LEU A 75 21.72 2.92 -6.85
C LEU A 75 22.57 1.83 -6.17
N SER A 76 22.55 0.60 -6.69
CA SER A 76 23.40 -0.50 -6.20
C SER A 76 24.89 -0.23 -6.43
N MET A 77 25.28 0.29 -7.61
CA MET A 77 26.68 0.64 -7.90
C MET A 77 27.26 1.72 -6.98
N ASN A 78 26.39 2.56 -6.41
CA ASN A 78 26.78 3.66 -5.54
C ASN A 78 26.54 3.36 -4.05
N ASN A 79 26.24 2.10 -3.69
CA ASN A 79 25.92 1.68 -2.31
C ASN A 79 24.79 2.49 -1.65
N TYR A 80 23.85 3.03 -2.44
CA TYR A 80 22.62 3.64 -1.94
C TYR A 80 21.53 2.60 -1.64
N ILE A 81 21.69 1.40 -2.18
CA ILE A 81 20.92 0.22 -1.84
C ILE A 81 21.94 -0.82 -1.39
N GLU A 82 21.94 -1.18 -0.11
CA GLU A 82 22.28 -2.56 0.24
C GLU A 82 21.20 -3.40 -0.43
N GLU A 83 21.56 -4.38 -1.28
CA GLU A 83 20.66 -5.51 -1.62
C GLU A 83 19.85 -5.78 -0.37
N GLU A 84 18.53 -5.58 -0.39
CA GLU A 84 17.70 -5.63 0.82
C GLU A 84 18.13 -6.87 1.58
N ALA A 85 18.98 -6.66 2.60
CA ALA A 85 19.43 -7.73 3.43
C ALA A 85 18.12 -8.12 4.06
N TYR A 86 17.67 -9.32 3.72
CA TYR A 86 16.58 -9.99 4.40
C TYR A 86 17.05 -10.11 5.85
N GLU A 87 16.92 -9.03 6.61
CA GLU A 87 17.09 -9.03 8.05
C GLU A 87 15.94 -9.88 8.55
N GLU A 88 16.28 -11.15 8.80
CA GLU A 88 15.48 -12.16 9.48
C GLU A 88 15.04 -11.61 10.85
N GLU A 89 14.06 -10.72 10.88
CA GLU A 89 13.20 -10.58 12.05
C GLU A 89 12.24 -11.77 12.02
N ASN A 90 12.59 -12.78 12.83
CA ASN A 90 11.81 -13.99 13.09
C ASN A 90 10.31 -13.70 13.19
N ASP A 91 9.47 -14.55 12.58
CA ASP A 91 8.00 -14.57 12.65
C ASP A 91 7.40 -14.42 14.06
N LYS A 92 8.19 -14.64 15.11
CA LYS A 92 7.83 -14.41 16.52
C LYS A 92 7.53 -12.94 16.88
N ASP A 93 8.06 -11.96 16.14
CA ASP A 93 7.88 -10.54 16.48
C ASP A 93 6.49 -9.99 16.08
N ILE A 94 5.75 -10.70 15.22
CA ILE A 94 4.55 -10.17 14.55
C ILE A 94 3.26 -10.47 15.32
N LEU A 95 3.06 -11.71 15.78
CA LEU A 95 1.96 -12.07 16.67
C LEU A 95 2.06 -11.26 17.97
N ASP A 96 3.30 -11.07 18.44
CA ASP A 96 3.64 -10.24 19.59
C ASP A 96 3.23 -8.76 19.39
N VAL A 97 3.35 -8.19 18.19
CA VAL A 97 2.93 -6.80 17.92
C VAL A 97 1.41 -6.62 17.95
N ALA A 98 0.63 -7.59 17.44
CA ALA A 98 -0.83 -7.53 17.48
C ALA A 98 -1.37 -7.67 18.91
N ASP A 99 -0.76 -8.55 19.71
CA ASP A 99 -1.09 -8.76 21.12
C ASP A 99 -0.74 -7.53 21.97
N ARG A 100 0.41 -6.90 21.70
CA ARG A 100 0.86 -5.67 22.38
C ARG A 100 0.19 -4.38 21.89
N THR A 101 -0.66 -4.45 20.86
CA THR A 101 -1.42 -3.29 20.36
C THR A 101 -2.81 -3.26 20.97
N ALA A 102 -3.20 -2.13 21.54
CA ALA A 102 -4.55 -1.84 21.99
C ALA A 102 -5.08 -0.60 21.26
N TRP A 103 -6.38 -0.55 20.99
CA TRP A 103 -6.98 0.61 20.35
C TRP A 103 -8.39 0.92 20.88
N SER A 104 -8.76 2.20 20.83
CA SER A 104 -10.05 2.72 21.29
C SER A 104 -10.51 3.90 20.44
N LYS A 105 -11.83 4.12 20.36
CA LYS A 105 -12.41 5.33 19.78
C LYS A 105 -12.69 6.34 20.88
N GLU A 106 -12.12 7.54 20.75
CA GLU A 106 -12.21 8.62 21.72
C GLU A 106 -12.41 9.95 21.01
N ASN A 107 -13.50 10.66 21.28
CA ASN A 107 -13.74 12.04 20.83
C ASN A 107 -13.45 12.28 19.32
N GLY A 108 -14.00 11.43 18.45
CA GLY A 108 -13.81 11.54 17.00
C GLY A 108 -12.42 11.11 16.49
N ASN A 109 -11.60 10.52 17.36
CA ASN A 109 -10.29 9.96 17.03
C ASN A 109 -10.23 8.46 17.36
N ILE A 110 -9.31 7.77 16.72
CA ILE A 110 -8.86 6.43 17.06
C ILE A 110 -7.52 6.57 17.76
N ARG A 111 -7.45 6.13 19.02
CA ARG A 111 -6.21 6.00 19.78
C ARG A 111 -5.67 4.59 19.60
N ILE A 112 -4.43 4.45 19.14
CA ILE A 112 -3.74 3.17 18.97
C ILE A 112 -2.48 3.20 19.84
N THR A 113 -2.36 2.27 20.77
CA THR A 113 -1.22 2.18 21.67
C THR A 113 -0.52 0.85 21.45
N THR A 114 0.76 0.88 21.12
CA THR A 114 1.59 -0.34 21.08
C THR A 114 2.60 -0.29 22.21
N THR A 115 2.58 -1.31 23.07
CA THR A 115 3.59 -1.51 24.13
C THR A 115 4.83 -2.16 23.52
N ARG A 116 6.04 -1.75 23.93
CA ARG A 116 7.30 -2.39 23.50
C ARG A 116 7.42 -3.84 24.01
N PRO A 117 8.24 -4.71 23.38
CA PRO A 117 8.35 -6.12 23.77
C PRO A 117 8.83 -6.30 25.22
N ASP A 118 9.65 -5.36 25.68
CA ASP A 118 10.21 -5.30 27.03
C ASP A 118 9.26 -4.65 28.07
N ASN A 119 8.04 -4.29 27.68
CA ASN A 119 7.08 -3.52 28.49
C ASN A 119 7.61 -2.18 29.04
N SER A 120 8.72 -1.66 28.51
CA SER A 120 9.37 -0.45 29.03
C SER A 120 8.58 0.83 28.76
N SER A 121 7.83 0.85 27.65
CA SER A 121 7.11 2.04 27.20
C SER A 121 5.99 1.68 26.23
N SER A 122 5.01 2.58 26.17
CA SER A 122 3.94 2.55 25.18
C SER A 122 3.77 3.96 24.62
N TYR A 123 3.52 4.04 23.30
CA TYR A 123 3.33 5.32 22.63
C TYR A 123 1.97 5.32 21.93
N PRO A 124 1.07 6.25 22.27
CA PRO A 124 -0.22 6.37 21.62
C PRO A 124 -0.08 7.15 20.31
N ASN A 125 -0.65 6.60 19.24
CA ASN A 125 -0.96 7.32 18.03
C ASN A 125 -2.44 7.72 18.04
N ILE A 126 -2.72 9.00 17.85
CA ILE A 126 -4.08 9.56 17.87
C ILE A 126 -4.41 10.01 16.45
N ILE A 127 -5.37 9.33 15.84
CA ILE A 127 -5.70 9.46 14.42
C ILE A 127 -7.15 9.93 14.29
N PRO A 128 -7.45 11.02 13.57
CA PRO A 128 -8.84 11.39 13.27
C PRO A 128 -9.58 10.23 12.60
N VAL A 129 -10.83 9.95 13.01
CA VAL A 129 -11.61 8.82 12.46
C VAL A 129 -11.69 8.89 10.93
N ALA A 130 -11.85 10.09 10.36
CA ALA A 130 -11.87 10.27 8.91
C ALA A 130 -10.60 9.74 8.23
N ILE A 131 -9.42 10.10 8.76
CA ILE A 131 -8.12 9.65 8.22
C ILE A 131 -7.94 8.15 8.43
N PHE A 132 -8.35 7.64 9.59
CA PHE A 132 -8.32 6.19 9.86
C PHE A 132 -9.15 5.43 8.83
N THR A 133 -10.41 5.82 8.63
CA THR A 133 -11.32 5.21 7.66
C THR A 133 -10.75 5.26 6.25
N GLU A 134 -10.13 6.36 5.86
CA GLU A 134 -9.54 6.49 4.53
C GLU A 134 -8.32 5.60 4.33
N ILE A 135 -7.41 5.50 5.32
CA ILE A 135 -6.29 4.56 5.24
C ILE A 135 -6.82 3.13 5.04
N VAL A 136 -7.85 2.73 5.80
CA VAL A 136 -8.45 1.39 5.68
C VAL A 136 -9.12 1.20 4.31
N LYS A 137 -9.81 2.21 3.79
CA LYS A 137 -10.40 2.15 2.44
C LYS A 137 -9.34 2.08 1.35
N THR A 138 -8.26 2.85 1.45
CA THR A 138 -7.13 2.78 0.51
C THR A 138 -6.49 1.39 0.51
N ILE A 139 -6.37 0.76 1.69
CA ILE A 139 -5.94 -0.63 1.82
C ILE A 139 -6.93 -1.57 1.13
N SER A 140 -8.22 -1.44 1.42
CA SER A 140 -9.26 -2.28 0.82
C SER A 140 -9.28 -2.18 -0.71
N ASP A 141 -9.15 -0.96 -1.25
CA ASP A 141 -9.12 -0.70 -2.69
C ASP A 141 -7.98 -1.43 -3.41
N GLN A 142 -6.83 -1.63 -2.74
CA GLN A 142 -5.73 -2.44 -3.31
C GLN A 142 -6.18 -3.85 -3.66
N PHE A 143 -7.04 -4.45 -2.84
CA PHE A 143 -7.51 -5.81 -3.06
C PHE A 143 -8.75 -5.85 -3.94
N THR A 144 -9.73 -4.96 -3.73
CA THR A 144 -11.03 -5.02 -4.44
C THR A 144 -10.98 -4.43 -5.82
N ARG A 145 -10.39 -3.23 -5.95
CA ARG A 145 -10.40 -2.45 -7.18
C ARG A 145 -9.18 -2.76 -8.05
N TYR A 146 -8.05 -2.99 -7.39
CA TYR A 146 -6.77 -3.19 -8.06
C TYR A 146 -6.32 -4.66 -8.09
N ASN A 147 -7.14 -5.57 -7.52
CA ASN A 147 -6.94 -7.02 -7.55
C ASN A 147 -5.53 -7.47 -7.15
N LYS A 148 -4.90 -6.74 -6.22
CA LYS A 148 -3.57 -7.10 -5.70
C LYS A 148 -3.69 -8.31 -4.78
N GLU A 149 -2.72 -9.21 -4.88
CA GLU A 149 -2.61 -10.34 -3.95
C GLU A 149 -2.10 -9.91 -2.56
N PHE A 150 -1.30 -8.83 -2.50
CA PHE A 150 -0.71 -8.32 -1.27
C PHE A 150 -0.49 -6.80 -1.36
N ILE A 151 -0.28 -6.17 -0.20
CA ILE A 151 0.07 -4.75 -0.08
C ILE A 151 1.35 -4.55 0.70
N LYS A 152 2.08 -3.47 0.42
CA LYS A 152 3.22 -3.01 1.24
C LYS A 152 2.86 -1.77 2.05
N THR A 153 3.42 -1.62 3.25
CA THR A 153 3.26 -0.39 4.05
C THR A 153 3.73 0.86 3.30
N SER A 154 4.82 0.76 2.52
CA SER A 154 5.39 1.88 1.75
C SER A 154 4.39 2.39 0.71
N THR A 155 3.78 1.49 -0.05
CA THR A 155 2.76 1.82 -1.07
C THR A 155 1.60 2.60 -0.46
N ILE A 156 1.02 2.11 0.65
CA ILE A 156 -0.08 2.82 1.32
C ILE A 156 0.38 4.16 1.92
N SER A 157 1.60 4.21 2.47
CA SER A 157 2.17 5.45 3.02
C SER A 157 2.32 6.52 1.95
N SER A 158 2.74 6.14 0.74
CA SER A 158 2.81 7.04 -0.41
C SER A 158 1.43 7.56 -0.82
N LEU A 159 0.46 6.66 -1.02
CA LEU A 159 -0.90 7.04 -1.44
C LEU A 159 -1.58 7.99 -0.46
N MET A 160 -1.28 7.86 0.84
CA MET A 160 -1.87 8.67 1.91
C MET A 160 -0.99 9.85 2.35
N ASN A 161 0.21 9.99 1.80
CA ASN A 161 1.25 10.92 2.29
C ASN A 161 0.73 12.37 2.37
N ASP A 162 0.28 12.89 1.22
CA ASP A 162 -0.22 14.27 1.10
C ASP A 162 -1.39 14.54 2.03
N LYS A 163 -2.30 13.56 2.14
CA LYS A 163 -3.52 13.71 2.92
C LYS A 163 -3.22 13.72 4.41
N ILE A 164 -2.38 12.80 4.88
CA ILE A 164 -1.94 12.76 6.28
C ILE A 164 -1.18 14.03 6.64
N ILE A 165 -0.29 14.54 5.77
CA ILE A 165 0.44 15.78 6.03
C ILE A 165 -0.50 16.99 6.13
N LYS A 166 -1.52 17.08 5.26
CA LYS A 166 -2.45 18.21 5.22
C LYS A 166 -3.44 18.20 6.39
N GLU A 167 -3.94 17.02 6.76
CA GLU A 167 -5.11 16.88 7.64
C GLU A 167 -4.76 16.39 9.05
N THR A 168 -3.49 16.11 9.34
CA THR A 168 -3.05 15.64 10.66
C THR A 168 -1.81 16.36 11.17
N ASN A 169 -1.47 16.11 12.43
CA ASN A 169 -0.22 16.60 13.04
C ASN A 169 1.01 15.75 12.69
N TYR A 170 0.85 14.69 11.88
CA TYR A 170 1.92 13.74 11.55
C TYR A 170 2.76 14.16 10.34
N LYS A 171 3.00 15.47 10.20
CA LYS A 171 3.66 16.08 9.03
C LYS A 171 5.06 15.55 8.73
N LYS A 172 5.77 15.09 9.76
CA LYS A 172 7.16 14.59 9.65
C LYS A 172 7.24 13.07 9.50
N SER A 173 6.16 12.33 9.74
CA SER A 173 6.18 10.86 9.79
C SER A 173 4.82 10.24 9.48
N PRO A 174 4.24 10.49 8.29
CA PRO A 174 2.94 9.94 7.89
C PRO A 174 2.91 8.41 7.87
N ASN A 175 4.07 7.81 7.59
CA ASN A 175 4.31 6.36 7.55
C ASN A 175 3.97 5.68 8.89
N ILE A 176 4.17 6.38 10.02
CA ILE A 176 3.85 5.87 11.37
C ILE A 176 2.34 5.68 11.52
N LEU A 177 1.55 6.57 10.94
CA LEU A 177 0.09 6.48 10.97
C LEU A 177 -0.38 5.23 10.25
N VAL A 178 0.08 5.06 9.01
CA VAL A 178 -0.27 3.92 8.16
C VAL A 178 0.12 2.62 8.83
N TYR A 179 1.34 2.54 9.37
CA TYR A 179 1.79 1.35 10.08
C TYR A 179 0.92 1.05 11.32
N SER A 180 0.48 2.09 12.05
CA SER A 180 -0.39 1.90 13.22
C SER A 180 -1.77 1.38 12.84
N VAL A 181 -2.34 1.87 11.72
CA VAL A 181 -3.61 1.35 11.18
C VAL A 181 -3.46 -0.12 10.76
N ILE A 182 -2.36 -0.47 10.09
CA ILE A 182 -2.09 -1.86 9.70
C ILE A 182 -2.02 -2.78 10.93
N LYS A 183 -1.41 -2.36 12.04
CA LYS A 183 -1.40 -3.15 13.28
C LYS A 183 -2.81 -3.42 13.82
N VAL A 184 -3.70 -2.44 13.74
CA VAL A 184 -5.11 -2.64 14.14
C VAL A 184 -5.77 -3.67 13.22
N LEU A 185 -5.57 -3.57 11.90
CA LEU A 185 -6.14 -4.54 10.96
C LEU A 185 -5.61 -5.97 11.19
N ILE A 186 -4.34 -6.12 11.58
CA ILE A 186 -3.77 -7.42 11.96
C ILE A 186 -4.40 -7.92 13.26
N LYS A 187 -4.54 -7.05 14.27
CA LYS A 187 -5.17 -7.40 15.56
C LYS A 187 -6.61 -7.88 15.39
N GLU A 188 -7.36 -7.27 14.48
CA GLU A 188 -8.74 -7.62 14.18
C GLU A 188 -8.86 -8.84 13.24
N GLY A 189 -7.72 -9.44 12.86
CA GLY A 189 -7.64 -10.59 11.97
C GLY A 189 -8.11 -10.29 10.55
N ILE A 190 -8.07 -9.01 10.12
CA ILE A 190 -8.43 -8.56 8.77
C ILE A 190 -7.26 -8.76 7.80
N LEU A 191 -6.07 -8.36 8.24
CA LEU A 191 -4.83 -8.57 7.52
C LEU A 191 -3.98 -9.62 8.23
N GLU A 192 -3.14 -10.31 7.46
CA GLU A 192 -2.03 -11.10 7.97
C GLU A 192 -0.77 -10.78 7.18
N ASN A 193 0.41 -11.05 7.74
CA ASN A 193 1.64 -10.92 6.97
C ASN A 193 1.70 -12.04 5.92
N LYS A 194 2.23 -11.70 4.75
CA LYS A 194 2.60 -12.69 3.75
C LYS A 194 3.80 -13.47 4.29
N GLN A 195 3.70 -14.81 4.32
CA GLN A 195 4.79 -15.68 4.76
C GLN A 195 6.10 -15.30 4.06
N ASP A 196 7.19 -15.26 4.82
CA ASP A 196 8.55 -14.94 4.35
C ASP A 196 8.78 -13.50 3.83
N PHE A 197 7.77 -12.62 3.85
CA PHE A 197 7.89 -11.24 3.34
C PHE A 197 7.55 -10.18 4.39
N LYS A 198 8.57 -9.41 4.80
CA LYS A 198 8.45 -8.32 5.78
C LYS A 198 7.58 -7.19 5.24
N ARG A 199 6.65 -6.71 6.08
CA ARG A 199 5.76 -5.56 5.77
C ARG A 199 4.95 -5.73 4.50
N MET A 200 4.70 -6.98 4.11
CA MET A 200 3.76 -7.34 3.06
C MET A 200 2.56 -8.01 3.70
N TYR A 201 1.36 -7.56 3.34
CA TYR A 201 0.13 -8.01 3.99
C TYR A 201 -0.85 -8.53 2.97
N VAL A 202 -1.52 -9.63 3.31
CA VAL A 202 -2.60 -10.23 2.54
C VAL A 202 -3.91 -10.15 3.33
N LEU A 203 -5.02 -10.27 2.63
CA LEU A 203 -6.33 -10.34 3.27
C LEU A 203 -6.56 -11.70 3.91
N ASN A 204 -6.90 -11.69 5.21
CA ASN A 204 -7.40 -12.86 5.93
C ASN A 204 -8.94 -12.89 5.98
N LYS A 205 -9.60 -11.75 5.71
CA LYS A 205 -11.06 -11.65 5.60
C LYS A 205 -11.46 -11.19 4.20
N LYS A 206 -12.66 -11.57 3.78
CA LYS A 206 -13.23 -11.06 2.54
C LYS A 206 -13.39 -9.54 2.61
N PRO A 207 -13.24 -8.81 1.50
CA PRO A 207 -13.32 -7.36 1.51
C PRO A 207 -14.61 -6.78 2.09
N GLU A 208 -15.76 -7.45 1.91
CA GLU A 208 -17.05 -7.00 2.45
C GLU A 208 -17.05 -6.93 3.98
N TYR A 209 -16.24 -7.77 4.64
CA TYR A 209 -16.07 -7.73 6.09
C TYR A 209 -15.44 -6.41 6.55
N ILE A 210 -14.55 -5.82 5.74
CA ILE A 210 -13.84 -4.58 6.08
C ILE A 210 -14.81 -3.42 6.16
N ASP A 211 -15.74 -3.33 5.20
CA ASP A 211 -16.77 -2.29 5.17
C ASP A 211 -17.72 -2.39 6.37
N ASP A 212 -18.17 -3.60 6.69
CA ASP A 212 -19.07 -3.83 7.83
C ASP A 212 -18.35 -3.69 9.18
N TRP A 213 -17.05 -3.98 9.24
CA TRP A 213 -16.23 -3.66 10.39
C TRP A 213 -16.09 -2.15 10.56
N LEU A 214 -15.74 -1.41 9.49
CA LEU A 214 -15.64 0.06 9.52
C LEU A 214 -16.94 0.71 10.00
N LYS A 215 -18.12 0.29 9.50
CA LYS A 215 -19.42 0.83 9.95
C LYS A 215 -19.71 0.60 11.43
N ARG A 216 -19.18 -0.47 12.02
CA ARG A 216 -19.36 -0.77 13.45
C ARG A 216 -18.48 0.11 14.33
N ILE A 217 -17.32 0.51 13.83
CA ILE A 217 -16.30 1.20 14.63
C ILE A 217 -16.25 2.71 14.36
N CYS A 218 -16.69 3.19 13.20
CA CYS A 218 -16.65 4.59 12.78
C CYS A 218 -18.06 5.19 12.72
#